data_AF-C0W2N7-F1
#
_entry.id   AF-C0W2N7-F1
#
_cell.length_a   1.000
_cell.length_b   1.000
_cell.length_c   1.000
_cell.angle_alpha   90.00
_cell.angle_beta   90.00
_cell.angle_gamma   90.00
#
_symmetry.space_group_name_H-M   'P 1'
#
loop_
_entity.id
_entity.type
_entity.pdbx_description
1 polymer ?
#
loop_
_entity_poly.entity_id
_entity_poly.type
_entity_poly.pdbx_seq_one_letter_code
_entity_poly.pdbx_strand_id
1 'polypeptide(L)' 'MNLTITITDSPTPPFEQVRSQIASLIVDGALEEGQRLPPVRQLAGDLRLAPGTVARAYKELEAAGMVVTRRAAG' A
#
# COMPACT_ATOMS: atom_id res chain seq x y z
N MET A 1 -9.55 10.67 1.93
CA MET A 1 -8.87 10.24 0.70
C MET A 1 -9.35 8.86 0.35
N ASN A 2 -9.78 8.65 -0.87
CA ASN A 2 -10.31 7.36 -1.32
C ASN A 2 -9.20 6.68 -2.14
N LEU A 3 -8.42 5.82 -1.50
CA LEU A 3 -7.44 5.00 -2.17
C LEU A 3 -8.18 3.80 -2.79
N THR A 4 -8.41 3.82 -4.10
CA THR A 4 -9.10 2.73 -4.79
C THR A 4 -8.09 1.65 -5.17
N ILE A 5 -8.08 0.54 -4.43
CA ILE A 5 -7.30 -0.66 -4.74
C ILE A 5 -8.27 -1.82 -4.93
N THR A 6 -8.10 -2.56 -6.02
CA THR A 6 -8.94 -3.72 -6.32
C THR A 6 -8.16 -4.99 -6.07
N ILE A 7 -8.73 -5.92 -5.32
CA ILE A 7 -8.15 -7.26 -5.11
C ILE A 7 -8.95 -8.26 -5.92
N THR A 8 -8.25 -9.07 -6.69
CA THR A 8 -8.84 -10.11 -7.55
C THR A 8 -8.33 -11.48 -7.16
N ASP A 9 -9.13 -12.50 -7.46
CA ASP A 9 -8.70 -13.89 -7.39
C ASP A 9 -7.84 -14.19 -8.63
N SER A 10 -6.53 -13.95 -8.48
CA SER A 10 -5.54 -14.16 -9.53
C SER A 10 -4.34 -14.91 -8.96
N PRO A 11 -3.50 -15.52 -9.83
CA PRO A 11 -2.26 -16.16 -9.38
C PRO A 11 -1.28 -15.19 -8.67
N THR A 12 -1.45 -13.88 -8.86
CA THR A 12 -0.64 -12.86 -8.19
C THR A 12 -1.06 -12.74 -6.73
N PRO A 13 -0.13 -12.93 -5.77
CA PRO A 13 -0.44 -12.80 -4.36
C PRO A 13 -1.04 -11.43 -4.00
N PRO A 14 -2.00 -11.34 -3.06
CA PRO A 14 -2.66 -10.08 -2.73
C PRO A 14 -1.71 -8.96 -2.29
N PHE A 15 -0.60 -9.28 -1.60
CA PHE A 15 0.39 -8.25 -1.22
C PHE A 15 1.03 -7.60 -2.44
N GLU A 16 1.25 -8.38 -3.51
CA GLU A 16 1.85 -7.90 -4.75
C GLU A 16 0.84 -7.10 -5.58
N GLN A 17 -0.43 -7.49 -5.57
CA GLN A 17 -1.52 -6.70 -6.16
C GLN A 17 -1.64 -5.32 -5.48
N VAL A 18 -1.55 -5.26 -4.15
CA VAL A 18 -1.54 -3.98 -3.40
C VAL A 18 -0.30 -3.16 -3.73
N ARG A 19 0.89 -3.78 -3.68
CA ARG A 19 2.16 -3.13 -3.96
C ARG A 19 2.18 -2.48 -5.34
N SER A 20 1.83 -3.25 -6.37
CA SER A 20 1.84 -2.79 -7.77
C SER A 20 0.86 -1.64 -8.00
N GLN A 21 -0.37 -1.72 -7.48
CA GLN A 21 -1.35 -0.65 -7.63
C GLN A 21 -0.92 0.65 -6.94
N ILE A 22 -0.36 0.58 -5.72
CA ILE A 22 0.16 1.78 -5.06
C ILE A 22 1.35 2.35 -5.83
N ALA A 23 2.26 1.51 -6.31
CA ALA A 23 3.39 1.96 -7.12
C ALA A 23 2.93 2.67 -8.40
N SER A 24 1.93 2.12 -9.10
CA SER A 24 1.33 2.76 -10.27
C SER A 24 0.74 4.12 -9.93
N LEU A 25 -0.03 4.23 -8.83
CA LEU A 25 -0.61 5.51 -8.43
C LEU A 25 0.46 6.57 -8.10
N ILE A 26 1.62 6.17 -7.55
CA ILE A 26 2.75 7.09 -7.33
C ILE A 26 3.36 7.53 -8.66
N VAL A 27 3.64 6.57 -9.56
CA VAL A 27 4.25 6.85 -10.88
C VAL A 27 3.33 7.73 -11.74
N ASP A 28 2.03 7.50 -11.67
CA ASP A 28 1.01 8.25 -12.41
C ASP A 28 0.72 9.63 -11.77
N GLY A 29 1.34 9.96 -10.64
CA GLY A 29 1.16 11.22 -9.92
C GLY A 29 -0.17 11.34 -9.17
N ALA A 30 -0.95 10.26 -9.08
CA ALA A 30 -2.20 10.22 -8.32
C ALA A 30 -1.96 10.18 -6.80
N LEU A 31 -0.80 9.71 -6.37
CA LEU A 31 -0.29 9.87 -5.01
C LEU A 31 0.88 10.86 -5.04
N GLU A 32 0.65 12.05 -4.51
CA GLU A 32 1.67 13.10 -4.47
C GLU A 32 2.80 12.76 -3.48
N GLU A 33 3.99 13.32 -3.71
CA GLU A 33 5.09 13.21 -2.77
C GLU A 33 4.72 13.78 -1.38
N GLY A 34 5.12 13.07 -0.33
CA GLY A 34 4.81 13.46 1.05
C GLY A 34 3.37 13.14 1.49
N GLN A 35 2.51 12.71 0.56
CA GLN A 35 1.16 12.29 0.88
C GLN A 35 1.16 11.03 1.74
N ARG A 36 0.32 11.03 2.78
CA ARG A 36 0.28 9.95 3.76
C ARG A 36 -0.58 8.79 3.26
N LEU A 37 0.01 7.59 3.19
CA LEU A 37 -0.74 6.36 2.99
C LEU A 37 -1.61 6.01 4.20
N PRO A 38 -2.76 5.32 4.01
CA PRO A 38 -3.56 4.83 5.11
C PRO A 38 -2.76 3.90 6.03
N PRO A 39 -3.00 3.89 7.35
CA PRO A 39 -2.40 2.91 8.26
C PRO A 39 -2.67 1.47 7.79
N VAL A 40 -1.72 0.57 8.03
CA VAL A 40 -1.81 -0.85 7.64
C VAL A 40 -3.15 -1.48 8.02
N ARG A 41 -3.59 -1.28 9.27
CA ARG A 41 -4.85 -1.86 9.77
C ARG A 41 -6.08 -1.26 9.09
N GLN A 42 -6.04 0.02 8.74
CA GLN A 42 -7.14 0.68 8.04
C GLN A 42 -7.26 0.11 6.63
N LEU A 43 -6.18 0.14 5.84
CA LEU A 43 -6.21 -0.39 4.48
C LEU A 43 -6.52 -1.89 4.44
N ALA A 44 -6.02 -2.66 5.40
CA ALA A 44 -6.36 -4.08 5.52
C ALA A 44 -7.87 -4.29 5.75
N GLY A 45 -8.50 -3.45 6.59
CA GLY A 45 -9.95 -3.46 6.78
C GLY A 45 -10.71 -3.10 5.51
N ASP A 46 -10.31 -2.02 4.85
CA ASP A 46 -10.93 -1.53 3.61
C ASP A 46 -10.87 -2.58 2.49
N LEU A 47 -9.76 -3.30 2.38
CA LEU A 47 -9.53 -4.35 1.37
C LEU A 47 -9.94 -5.76 1.83
N ARG A 48 -10.38 -5.93 3.08
CA ARG A 48 -10.66 -7.24 3.72
C ARG A 48 -9.49 -8.22 3.62
N LEU A 49 -8.27 -7.70 3.80
CA LEU A 49 -7.03 -8.48 3.80
C LEU A 49 -6.48 -8.67 5.21
N ALA A 50 -5.63 -9.68 5.38
CA ALA A 50 -4.84 -9.81 6.61
C ALA A 50 -3.89 -8.59 6.75
N PRO A 51 -3.73 -8.00 7.95
CA PRO A 51 -2.82 -6.88 8.17
C PRO A 51 -1.37 -7.16 7.74
N GLY A 52 -0.90 -8.41 7.89
CA GLY A 52 0.43 -8.82 7.44
C GLY A 52 0.63 -8.71 5.93
N THR A 53 -0.42 -8.89 5.13
CA THR A 53 -0.39 -8.74 3.68
C THR A 53 -0.14 -7.29 3.28
N VAL A 54 -0.86 -6.36 3.90
CA VAL A 54 -0.66 -4.92 3.66
C VAL A 54 0.68 -4.43 4.20
N ALA A 55 1.07 -4.89 5.39
CA ALA A 55 2.38 -4.58 5.97
C ALA A 55 3.53 -5.02 5.05
N ARG A 56 3.42 -6.21 4.45
CA ARG A 56 4.39 -6.69 3.46
C ARG A 56 4.42 -5.78 2.23
N ALA A 57 3.26 -5.43 1.67
CA ALA A 57 3.20 -4.54 0.51
C ALA A 57 3.90 -3.19 0.77
N TYR A 58 3.64 -2.58 1.94
CA TYR A 58 4.29 -1.33 2.33
C TYR A 58 5.79 -1.47 2.53
N LYS A 59 6.24 -2.58 3.14
CA LYS A 59 7.67 -2.86 3.33
C LYS A 59 8.41 -2.99 1.99
N GLU A 60 7.79 -3.64 1.00
CA GLU A 60 8.39 -3.76 -0.34
C GLU A 60 8.42 -2.41 -1.08
N LEU A 61 7.39 -1.57 -0.92
CA LEU A 61 7.40 -0.20 -1.46
C LEU A 61 8.50 0.65 -0.81
N GLU A 62 8.70 0.49 0.50
CA GLU A 62 9.76 1.20 1.23
C GLU A 62 11.14 0.73 0.80
N ALA A 63 11.34 -0.58 0.63
CA ALA A 63 12.57 -1.14 0.08
C ALA A 63 12.86 -0.65 -1.35
N ALA A 64 11.82 -0.37 -2.14
CA ALA A 64 11.92 0.22 -3.47
C ALA A 64 12.09 1.76 -3.45
N GLY A 65 12.13 2.40 -2.27
CA GLY A 65 12.26 3.85 -2.13
C GLY A 65 11.01 4.65 -2.53
N MET A 66 9.87 3.98 -2.77
CA MET A 66 8.63 4.63 -3.21
C MET A 66 7.84 5.24 -2.05
N VAL A 67 8.01 4.70 -0.84
CA VAL A 67 7.34 5.20 0.37
C VAL A 67 8.34 5.25 1.52
N VAL A 68 8.04 6.03 2.54
CA VAL A 68 8.85 6.10 3.76
C VAL A 68 7.99 5.78 4.97
N THR A 69 8.46 4.86 5.82
CA THR A 69 7.76 4.57 7.07
C THR A 69 8.17 5.61 8.11
N ARG A 70 7.31 6.62 8.34
CA ARG A 70 7.43 7.45 9.56
C ARG A 70 6.93 6.63 10.75
N ARG A 71 7.86 6.08 11.53
CA ARG A 71 7.55 5.69 12.90
C ARG A 71 7.03 6.95 13.60
N ALA A 72 5.85 6.88 14.21
CA ALA A 72 5.45 7.92 15.14
C ALA A 72 6.59 7.99 16.18
N ALA A 73 7.16 9.17 16.35
CA ALA A 73 8.06 9.44 17.47
C ALA A 73 7.34 8.93 18.73
N GLY A 74 8.05 8.12 19.53
CA GLY A 74 7.56 7.70 20.83
C GLY A 74 7.22 8.90 21.71
#